data_AF-A0A1B6JDF4-F1
#
_entry.id   AF-A0A1B6JDF4-F1
#
_cell.length_a   1.000
_cell.length_b   1.000
_cell.length_c   1.000
_cell.angle_alpha   90.00
_cell.angle_beta   90.00
_cell.angle_gamma   90.00
#
_symmetry.space_group_name_H-M   'P 1'
#
loop_
_entity.id
_entity.type
_entity.pdbx_description
1 polymer ?
#
loop_
_entity_poly.entity_id
_entity_poly.type
_entity_poly.pdbx_seq_one_letter_code
_entity_poly.pdbx_strand_id
1 'polypeptide(L)'
;SKGNTEILSSLLTIFEFENVFRNKEHLILWSDSCGGQNKNFLILCLHQYLLHKKFFKIIDHKYPEVGHTYLDSDRVFGRIEKILRKNETLYSPEQYRDIIVKSGKKNVVIDMTNHFRKTDNLEKEMKLLNRKEIV
;
A
#
# COMPACT_ATOMS: atom_id res chain seq x y z
N SER A 1 -12.34 1.81 -10.02
CA SER A 1 -11.56 2.95 -9.49
C SER A 1 -10.12 2.77 -9.96
N LYS A 2 -9.33 3.83 -10.20
CA LYS A 2 -7.89 3.69 -10.48
C LYS A 2 -7.07 3.53 -9.20
N GLY A 3 -7.55 4.11 -8.09
CA GLY A 3 -6.80 4.19 -6.84
C GLY A 3 -6.49 2.83 -6.20
N ASN A 4 -7.40 1.86 -6.22
CA ASN A 4 -7.13 0.52 -5.68
C ASN A 4 -6.06 -0.23 -6.50
N THR A 5 -6.08 -0.13 -7.82
CA THR A 5 -5.07 -0.74 -8.69
C THR A 5 -3.69 -0.13 -8.50
N GLU A 6 -3.61 1.18 -8.30
CA GLU A 6 -2.38 1.90 -7.98
C GLU A 6 -1.82 1.46 -6.62
N ILE A 7 -2.67 1.32 -5.59
CA ILE A 7 -2.26 0.82 -4.27
C ILE A 7 -1.74 -0.61 -4.36
N LEU A 8 -2.46 -1.51 -5.06
CA LEU A 8 -2.00 -2.89 -5.26
C LEU A 8 -0.63 -2.91 -5.94
N SER A 9 -0.48 -2.15 -7.03
CA SER A 9 0.77 -2.11 -7.80
C SER A 9 1.93 -1.59 -6.94
N SER A 10 1.68 -0.56 -6.14
CA SER A 10 2.68 0.04 -5.25
C SER A 10 3.11 -0.93 -4.15
N LEU A 11 2.15 -1.58 -3.48
CA LEU A 11 2.44 -2.56 -2.44
C LEU A 11 3.21 -3.76 -2.98
N LEU A 12 2.78 -4.32 -4.12
CA LEU A 12 3.47 -5.43 -4.75
C LEU A 12 4.92 -5.07 -5.11
N THR A 13 5.13 -3.89 -5.68
CA THR A 13 6.47 -3.39 -6.03
C THR A 13 7.34 -3.28 -4.78
N ILE A 14 6.82 -2.71 -3.70
CA ILE A 14 7.55 -2.63 -2.43
C ILE A 14 7.94 -4.03 -1.93
N PHE A 15 7.03 -5.00 -1.94
CA PHE A 15 7.34 -6.36 -1.49
C PHE A 15 8.34 -7.10 -2.39
N GLU A 16 8.36 -6.82 -3.69
CA GLU A 16 9.30 -7.40 -4.65
C GLU A 16 10.72 -6.83 -4.51
N PHE A 17 10.86 -5.53 -4.27
CA PHE A 17 12.15 -4.82 -4.35
C PHE A 17 12.77 -4.49 -2.99
N GLU A 18 11.97 -4.26 -1.95
CA GLU A 18 12.51 -3.84 -0.65
C GLU A 18 13.04 -5.03 0.16
N ASN A 19 14.35 -5.03 0.40
CA ASN A 19 15.05 -6.10 1.11
C ASN A 19 14.56 -6.30 2.55
N VAL A 20 13.94 -5.27 3.16
CA VAL A 20 13.43 -5.33 4.55
C VAL A 20 12.37 -6.43 4.73
N PHE A 21 11.66 -6.80 3.66
CA PHE A 21 10.65 -7.85 3.69
C PHE A 21 11.19 -9.25 3.41
N ARG A 22 12.45 -9.38 2.96
CA ARG A 22 13.05 -10.70 2.70
C ARG A 22 13.19 -11.48 4.00
N ASN A 23 12.92 -12.79 3.93
CA ASN A 23 12.98 -13.73 5.06
C ASN A 23 12.05 -13.37 6.23
N LYS A 24 11.05 -12.51 6.03
CA LYS A 24 9.99 -12.26 7.00
C LYS A 24 8.82 -13.18 6.69
N GLU A 25 8.39 -13.97 7.66
CA GLU A 25 7.31 -14.93 7.46
C GLU A 25 5.93 -14.36 7.80
N HIS A 26 5.88 -13.35 8.67
CA HIS A 26 4.63 -12.75 9.16
C HIS A 26 4.60 -11.27 8.84
N LEU A 27 3.64 -10.88 8.01
CA LEU A 27 3.37 -9.50 7.66
C LEU A 27 2.19 -8.99 8.50
N ILE A 28 2.35 -7.85 9.16
CA ILE A 28 1.26 -7.15 9.84
C ILE A 28 1.09 -5.79 9.15
N LEU A 29 -0.08 -5.57 8.57
CA LEU A 29 -0.45 -4.33 7.89
C LEU A 29 -1.47 -3.57 8.72
N TRP A 30 -1.28 -2.26 8.84
CA TRP A 30 -2.26 -1.33 9.38
C TRP A 30 -2.65 -0.36 8.27
N SER A 31 -3.95 -0.22 8.01
CA SER A 31 -4.46 0.69 7.00
C SER A 31 -5.72 1.37 7.46
N ASP A 32 -6.04 2.53 6.88
CA ASP A 32 -7.34 3.14 7.08
C ASP A 32 -8.44 2.27 6.43
N SER A 33 -9.69 2.52 6.80
CA SER A 33 -10.83 1.80 6.23
C SER A 33 -11.31 2.37 4.89
N CYS A 34 -10.44 3.06 4.12
CA CYS A 34 -10.82 3.63 2.84
C CYS A 34 -11.17 2.53 1.83
N GLY A 35 -12.46 2.38 1.53
CA GLY A 35 -12.95 1.32 0.62
C GLY A 35 -12.36 1.44 -0.78
N GLY A 36 -12.15 2.65 -1.29
CA GLY A 36 -11.62 2.89 -2.63
C GLY A 36 -10.15 2.53 -2.81
N GLN A 37 -9.39 2.32 -1.73
CA GLN A 37 -7.94 2.15 -1.74
C GLN A 37 -7.49 0.93 -0.95
N ASN A 38 -7.79 0.88 0.35
CA ASN A 38 -7.18 -0.06 1.30
C ASN A 38 -8.13 -1.18 1.73
N LYS A 39 -9.44 -0.94 1.76
CA LYS A 39 -10.46 -1.91 2.20
C LYS A 39 -11.35 -2.37 1.05
N ASN A 40 -10.77 -3.09 0.10
CA ASN A 40 -11.48 -3.66 -1.05
C ASN A 40 -10.99 -5.05 -1.42
N PHE A 41 -11.72 -5.69 -2.33
CA PHE A 41 -11.44 -7.05 -2.79
C PHE A 41 -10.06 -7.20 -3.43
N LEU A 42 -9.61 -6.19 -4.17
CA LEU A 42 -8.32 -6.24 -4.87
C LEU A 42 -7.13 -6.38 -3.90
N ILE A 43 -7.21 -5.76 -2.73
CA ILE A 43 -6.23 -5.93 -1.65
C ILE A 43 -6.23 -7.37 -1.11
N LEU A 44 -7.39 -8.01 -0.97
CA LEU A 44 -7.46 -9.43 -0.59
C LEU A 44 -6.82 -10.34 -1.65
N CYS A 45 -7.03 -10.04 -2.94
CA CYS A 45 -6.36 -10.74 -4.02
C CYS A 45 -4.82 -10.62 -3.94
N LEU A 46 -4.31 -9.43 -3.63
CA LEU A 46 -2.88 -9.22 -3.40
C LEU A 46 -2.36 -10.10 -2.25
N HIS A 47 -3.05 -10.14 -1.11
CA HIS A 47 -2.66 -10.99 0.01
C HIS A 47 -2.59 -12.47 -0.38
N GLN A 48 -3.61 -12.96 -1.09
CA GLN A 48 -3.64 -14.35 -1.56
C GLN A 48 -2.48 -14.63 -2.52
N TYR A 49 -2.17 -13.70 -3.42
CA TYR A 49 -1.02 -13.79 -4.32
C TYR A 49 0.30 -13.89 -3.53
N LEU A 50 0.51 -13.02 -2.54
CA LEU A 50 1.74 -13.00 -1.73
C LEU A 50 1.93 -14.31 -0.94
N LEU A 51 0.84 -14.86 -0.39
CA LEU A 51 0.85 -16.17 0.27
C LEU A 51 1.16 -17.30 -0.72
N HIS A 52 0.51 -17.30 -1.88
CA HIS A 52 0.72 -18.32 -2.92
C HIS A 52 2.16 -18.31 -3.45
N LYS A 53 2.74 -17.12 -3.65
CA LYS A 53 4.14 -16.93 -4.04
C LYS A 53 5.13 -17.15 -2.90
N LYS A 54 4.65 -17.47 -1.69
CA LYS A 54 5.46 -17.68 -0.47
C LYS A 54 6.33 -16.48 -0.10
N PHE A 55 5.88 -15.27 -0.43
CA PHE A 55 6.51 -14.04 0.09
C PHE A 55 6.36 -13.98 1.61
N PHE A 56 5.18 -14.37 2.10
CA PHE A 56 4.87 -14.47 3.52
C PHE A 56 4.14 -15.78 3.79
N LYS A 57 4.18 -16.26 5.03
CA LYS A 57 3.37 -17.39 5.53
C LYS A 57 2.08 -16.93 6.18
N ILE A 58 2.11 -15.76 6.84
CA ILE A 58 0.98 -15.21 7.58
C ILE A 58 0.86 -13.73 7.23
N ILE A 59 -0.36 -13.26 6.97
CA ILE A 59 -0.65 -11.84 6.78
C ILE A 59 -1.83 -11.44 7.66
N ASP A 60 -1.60 -10.52 8.59
CA ASP A 60 -2.64 -9.86 9.37
C ASP A 60 -2.87 -8.46 8.82
N HIS A 61 -4.05 -8.21 8.25
CA HIS A 61 -4.46 -6.87 7.83
C HIS A 61 -5.45 -6.26 8.82
N LYS A 62 -5.01 -5.23 9.53
CA LYS A 62 -5.72 -4.58 10.63
C LYS A 62 -6.17 -3.18 10.23
N TYR A 63 -7.31 -2.79 10.77
CA TYR A 63 -7.90 -1.46 10.58
C TYR A 63 -8.11 -0.81 11.95
N PRO A 64 -7.88 0.50 12.09
CA PRO A 64 -8.14 1.20 13.35
C PRO A 64 -9.64 1.22 13.66
N GLU A 65 -9.95 1.22 14.95
CA GLU A 65 -11.31 1.43 15.43
C GLU A 65 -11.75 2.88 15.22
N VAL A 66 -13.06 3.08 15.09
CA VAL A 66 -13.64 4.42 14.93
C VAL A 66 -13.29 5.26 16.16
N GLY A 67 -12.71 6.44 15.94
CA GLY A 67 -12.22 7.32 17.02
C GLY A 67 -10.72 7.17 17.32
N HIS A 68 -10.07 6.13 16.80
CA HIS A 68 -8.61 5.89 16.90
C HIS A 68 -7.95 5.80 15.52
N THR A 69 -8.39 6.64 14.59
CA THR A 69 -8.00 6.58 13.16
C THR A 69 -6.57 7.07 12.88
N TYR A 70 -5.83 7.55 13.89
CA TYR A 70 -4.50 8.10 13.67
C TYR A 70 -3.46 7.00 13.40
N LEU A 71 -2.91 6.98 12.18
CA LEU A 71 -1.87 6.06 11.75
C LEU A 71 -0.50 6.75 11.77
N ASP A 72 0.56 5.95 11.89
CA ASP A 72 1.94 6.47 11.81
C ASP A 72 2.22 7.16 10.46
N SER A 73 1.53 6.77 9.39
CA SER A 73 1.57 7.42 8.09
C SER A 73 1.12 8.87 8.15
N ASP A 74 0.11 9.20 8.96
CA ASP A 74 -0.43 10.56 9.09
C ASP A 74 0.61 11.52 9.65
N ARG A 75 1.45 11.02 10.56
CA ARG A 75 2.59 11.79 11.09
C ARG A 75 3.59 12.14 9.98
N VAL A 76 3.87 11.20 9.09
CA VAL A 76 4.79 11.41 7.97
C VAL A 76 4.19 12.41 6.98
N PHE A 77 2.91 12.25 6.62
CA PHE A 77 2.20 13.19 5.76
C PHE A 77 2.16 14.60 6.34
N GLY A 78 1.89 14.76 7.64
CA GLY A 78 1.91 16.08 8.28
C GLY A 78 3.29 16.75 8.25
N ARG A 79 4.39 15.98 8.31
CA ARG A 79 5.76 16.54 8.16
C ARG A 79 6.03 16.96 6.72
N ILE A 80 5.65 16.14 5.74
CA ILE A 80 5.75 16.46 4.32
C ILE A 80 4.97 17.73 4.03
N GLU A 81 3.71 17.80 4.45
CA GLU A 81 2.82 18.94 4.25
C GLU A 81 3.38 20.22 4.87
N LYS A 82 3.94 20.15 6.08
CA LYS A 82 4.58 21.30 6.73
C LYS A 82 5.76 21.87 5.92
N ILE A 83 6.50 21.02 5.22
CA ILE A 83 7.60 21.46 4.34
C ILE A 83 7.02 21.99 3.02
N LEU A 84 6.05 21.29 2.44
CA LEU A 84 5.36 21.73 1.22
C LEU A 84 4.77 23.13 1.38
N ARG A 85 4.08 23.41 2.49
CA ARG A 85 3.50 24.74 2.80
C ARG A 85 4.52 25.87 2.88
N LYS A 86 5.82 25.57 3.07
CA LYS A 86 6.91 26.56 3.05
C LYS A 86 7.51 26.79 1.66
N ASN A 87 7.23 25.90 0.71
CA ASN A 87 7.69 26.00 -0.67
C ASN A 87 6.50 26.50 -1.50
N GLU A 88 6.42 27.82 -1.73
CA GLU A 88 5.27 28.46 -2.39
C GLU A 88 5.00 27.93 -3.80
N THR A 89 6.01 27.42 -4.51
CA THR A 89 5.81 26.90 -5.87
C THR A 89 6.73 25.74 -6.18
N LEU A 90 6.14 24.65 -6.68
CA LEU A 90 6.82 23.46 -7.17
C LEU A 90 6.53 23.33 -8.67
N TYR A 91 7.59 23.28 -9.47
CA TYR A 91 7.58 23.25 -10.93
C TYR A 91 7.87 21.87 -11.51
N SER A 92 8.39 20.92 -10.72
CA SER A 92 8.63 19.56 -11.19
C SER A 92 8.34 18.46 -10.14
N PRO A 93 7.99 17.24 -10.58
CA PRO A 93 7.83 16.08 -9.69
C PRO A 93 9.07 15.78 -8.85
N GLU A 94 10.27 16.03 -9.36
CA GLU A 94 11.54 15.83 -8.66
C GLU A 94 11.62 16.65 -7.38
N GLN A 95 11.07 17.87 -7.39
CA GLN A 95 11.03 18.70 -6.19
C GLN A 95 10.14 18.09 -5.10
N TYR A 96 9.04 17.42 -5.48
CA TYR A 96 8.24 16.63 -4.52
C TYR A 96 9.05 15.45 -3.97
N ARG A 97 9.79 14.73 -4.82
CA ARG A 97 10.65 13.61 -4.39
C ARG A 97 11.65 14.08 -3.35
N ASP A 98 12.34 15.19 -3.62
CA ASP A 98 13.30 15.79 -2.70
C ASP A 98 12.69 16.18 -1.36
N ILE A 99 11.51 16.80 -1.38
CA ILE A 99 10.80 17.19 -0.16
C ILE A 99 10.41 15.96 0.67
N ILE A 100 9.88 14.92 0.02
CA ILE A 100 9.47 13.69 0.70
C ILE A 100 10.68 13.02 1.37
N VAL A 101 11.81 12.89 0.67
CA VAL A 101 13.04 12.30 1.23
C VAL A 101 13.58 13.16 2.38
N LYS A 102 13.60 14.50 2.23
CA LYS A 102 14.08 15.42 3.30
C LYS A 102 13.18 15.46 4.53
N SER A 103 11.89 15.11 4.39
CA SER A 103 10.93 15.17 5.50
C SER A 103 11.11 14.07 6.57
N GLY A 104 11.90 13.03 6.27
CA GLY A 104 12.17 11.96 7.24
C GLY A 104 13.31 11.05 6.82
N LYS A 105 14.20 10.70 7.76
CA LYS A 105 15.39 9.85 7.52
C LYS A 105 15.08 8.47 6.90
N LYS A 106 13.87 7.95 7.11
CA LYS A 106 13.42 6.64 6.63
C LYS A 106 12.53 6.74 5.38
N ASN A 107 12.29 7.95 4.87
CA ASN A 107 11.42 8.12 3.72
C ASN A 107 12.17 7.75 2.46
N VAL A 108 11.55 6.90 1.66
CA VAL A 108 12.04 6.46 0.36
C VAL A 108 10.97 6.79 -0.66
N VAL A 109 11.38 7.27 -1.83
CA VAL A 109 10.48 7.52 -2.96
C VAL A 109 10.85 6.56 -4.07
N ILE A 110 9.87 5.75 -4.49
CA ILE A 110 10.04 4.75 -5.54
C ILE A 110 9.32 5.28 -6.79
N ASP A 111 9.99 5.23 -7.94
CA ASP A 111 9.37 5.56 -9.21
C ASP A 111 8.49 4.40 -9.69
N MET A 112 7.19 4.66 -9.83
CA MET A 112 6.18 3.66 -10.19
C MET A 112 5.89 3.60 -11.69
N THR A 113 6.52 4.44 -12.52
CA THR A 113 6.19 4.61 -13.95
C THR A 113 6.10 3.28 -14.72
N ASN A 114 7.01 2.33 -14.43
CA ASN A 114 7.08 1.03 -15.10
C ASN A 114 6.53 -0.14 -14.25
N HIS A 115 5.84 0.16 -13.15
CA HIS A 115 5.44 -0.82 -12.14
C HIS A 115 3.92 -0.94 -11.96
N PHE A 116 3.12 -0.16 -12.71
CA PHE A 116 1.67 -0.28 -12.71
C PHE A 116 1.21 -1.61 -13.34
N ARG A 117 0.43 -2.39 -12.59
CA ARG A 117 -0.08 -3.70 -13.01
C ARG A 117 -1.52 -3.57 -13.49
N LYS A 118 -1.87 -4.30 -14.55
CA LYS A 118 -3.27 -4.48 -14.98
C LYS A 118 -3.95 -5.51 -14.08
N THR A 119 -5.14 -5.18 -13.58
CA THR A 119 -5.87 -6.03 -12.61
C THR A 119 -7.23 -6.51 -13.13
N ASP A 120 -7.57 -6.22 -14.38
CA ASP A 120 -8.92 -6.39 -14.95
C ASP A 120 -9.44 -7.85 -14.94
N ASN A 121 -8.53 -8.83 -14.87
CA ASN A 121 -8.87 -10.26 -14.86
C ASN A 121 -8.63 -10.94 -13.51
N LEU A 122 -7.99 -10.25 -12.55
CA LEU A 122 -7.55 -10.87 -11.30
C LEU A 122 -8.75 -11.38 -10.47
N GLU A 123 -9.81 -10.59 -10.44
CA GLU A 123 -11.06 -10.92 -9.74
C GLU A 123 -11.77 -12.14 -10.33
N LYS A 124 -11.66 -12.35 -11.65
CA LYS A 124 -12.31 -13.46 -12.36
C LYS A 124 -11.54 -14.77 -12.19
N GLU A 125 -10.22 -14.68 -12.10
CA GLU A 125 -9.33 -15.84 -11.96
C GLU A 125 -9.29 -16.35 -10.52
N MET A 126 -9.50 -15.49 -9.53
CA MET A 126 -9.51 -15.87 -8.12
C MET A 126 -10.88 -16.42 -7.69
N LYS A 127 -10.98 -17.76 -7.62
CA LYS A 127 -12.13 -18.45 -7.01
C LYS A 127 -12.12 -18.24 -5.49
N LEU A 128 -12.87 -17.26 -5.01
CA LEU A 128 -13.21 -17.18 -3.60
C LEU A 128 -14.27 -18.23 -3.26
N LEU A 129 -14.02 -19.02 -2.22
CA LEU A 129 -15.02 -19.92 -1.65
C LEU A 129 -15.72 -19.21 -0.50
N ASN A 130 -16.99 -18.84 -0.70
CA ASN A 130 -17.83 -18.37 0.39
C ASN A 130 -18.29 -19.59 1.22
N ARG A 131 -17.66 -19.83 2.37
CA ARG A 131 -18.01 -20.97 3.23
C ARG A 131 -19.44 -20.92 3.78
N LYS A 132 -20.12 -19.76 3.71
CA LYS A 132 -21.53 -19.63 4.12
C LYS A 132 -22.53 -20.18 3.10
N GLU A 133 -22.10 -20.44 1.87
CA GLU A 133 -22.96 -21.02 0.81
C GLU A 133 -22.79 -22.55 0.68
N ILE A 134 -21.90 -23.15 1.48
CA ILE A 134 -21.58 -24.58 1.45
C ILE A 134 -22.26 -25.33 2.62
N VAL A 135 -23.08 -24.63 3.42
CA VAL A 135 -23.89 -25.20 4.52
C VAL A 135 -25.35 -24.93 4.26
#